data_AF-A0AAE4A6M8-F1
#
_entry.id   AF-A0AAE4A6M8-F1
#
_cell.length_a   1.000
_cell.length_b   1.000
_cell.length_c   1.000
_cell.angle_alpha   90.00
_cell.angle_beta   90.00
_cell.angle_gamma   90.00
#
_symmetry.space_group_name_H-M   'P 1'
#
loop_
_entity.id
_entity.type
_entity.pdbx_description
1 polymer ?
#
loop_
_entity_poly.entity_id
_entity_poly.type
_entity_poly.pdbx_seq_one_letter_code
_entity_poly.pdbx_strand_id
1 'polypeptide(L)'
;MGRRSRQRDKQDRLQAPNADYRDADGNVLTLRGALSLATRRQYAEVIGGSPLSAEDAWQRAVEFLFERLAVRWTIHDVPIEKQKELLQRYRFSSQDERHWIRDTLREHLAEHFPDLRAP
;
A
#
# COMPACT_ATOMS: atom_id res chain seq x y z
N MET A 1 -0.29 -38.49 12.37
CA MET A 1 -1.00 -37.67 11.37
C MET A 1 -1.83 -36.63 12.10
N GLY A 2 -1.78 -35.32 11.91
CA GLY A 2 -1.09 -34.43 10.99
C GLY A 2 -1.71 -33.06 11.27
N ARG A 3 -1.06 -32.28 12.15
CA ARG A 3 -1.48 -30.96 12.68
C ARG A 3 -1.59 -29.90 11.57
N ARG A 4 -2.60 -29.95 10.71
CA ARG A 4 -2.74 -28.99 9.59
C ARG A 4 -3.97 -28.07 9.64
N SER A 5 -4.86 -28.23 10.62
CA SER A 5 -6.09 -27.42 10.67
C SER A 5 -6.06 -26.27 11.68
N ARG A 6 -5.03 -26.16 12.53
CA ARG A 6 -4.96 -25.12 13.58
C ARG A 6 -4.24 -23.84 13.16
N GLN A 7 -3.72 -23.76 11.93
CA GLN A 7 -2.96 -22.58 11.48
C GLN A 7 -3.82 -21.53 10.77
N ARG A 8 -5.01 -21.90 10.25
CA ARG A 8 -5.98 -20.93 9.68
C ARG A 8 -6.72 -20.12 10.75
N ASP A 9 -6.98 -20.73 11.91
CA ASP A 9 -7.73 -20.09 13.01
C ASP A 9 -6.95 -18.97 13.73
N LYS A 10 -5.61 -18.97 13.63
CA LYS A 10 -4.79 -17.86 14.16
C LYS A 10 -4.74 -16.64 13.25
N GLN A 11 -5.16 -16.76 11.98
CA GLN A 11 -5.15 -15.66 11.00
C GLN A 11 -6.36 -14.73 11.14
N ASP A 12 -7.41 -15.20 11.85
CA ASP A 12 -8.65 -14.49 12.14
C ASP A 12 -8.54 -13.49 13.31
N ARG A 13 -7.43 -13.53 14.07
CA ARG A 13 -7.20 -12.60 15.18
C ARG A 13 -6.36 -11.41 14.71
N LEU A 14 -7.06 -10.31 14.40
CA LEU A 14 -6.55 -8.92 14.33
C LEU A 14 -5.88 -8.47 13.02
N GLN A 15 -6.15 -9.09 11.87
CA GLN A 15 -5.75 -8.44 10.61
C GLN A 15 -6.69 -7.26 10.31
N ALA A 16 -6.09 -6.10 10.06
CA ALA A 16 -6.80 -4.95 9.50
C ALA A 16 -7.60 -5.40 8.26
N PRO A 17 -8.80 -4.84 8.01
CA PRO A 17 -9.53 -5.15 6.80
C PRO A 17 -8.63 -4.85 5.59
N ASN A 18 -8.49 -5.80 4.67
CA ASN A 18 -7.73 -5.59 3.44
C ASN A 18 -8.72 -5.30 2.29
N ALA A 19 -8.30 -4.45 1.36
CA ALA A 19 -9.05 -4.13 0.14
C ALA A 19 -8.22 -4.51 -1.10
N ASP A 20 -8.89 -5.06 -2.11
CA ASP A 20 -8.27 -5.47 -3.37
C ASP A 20 -8.67 -4.51 -4.49
N TYR A 21 -7.68 -4.00 -5.22
CA TYR A 21 -7.86 -3.08 -6.35
C TYR A 21 -7.31 -3.74 -7.63
N ARG A 22 -8.10 -3.70 -8.70
CA ARG A 22 -7.75 -4.30 -10.00
C ARG A 22 -7.38 -3.25 -11.02
N ASP A 23 -6.31 -3.48 -11.78
CA ASP A 23 -5.94 -2.66 -12.93
C ASP A 23 -6.57 -3.22 -14.23
N ALA A 24 -6.40 -2.49 -15.34
CA ALA A 24 -6.93 -2.86 -16.65
C ALA A 24 -6.36 -4.17 -17.22
N ASP A 25 -5.14 -4.53 -16.84
CA ASP A 25 -4.45 -5.77 -17.22
C ASP A 25 -4.82 -6.96 -16.30
N GLY A 26 -5.62 -6.71 -15.26
CA GLY A 26 -6.09 -7.73 -14.33
C GLY A 26 -5.14 -8.00 -13.15
N ASN A 27 -4.09 -7.19 -12.98
CA ASN A 27 -3.23 -7.24 -11.81
C ASN A 27 -4.00 -6.75 -10.58
N VAL A 28 -3.66 -7.28 -9.41
CA VAL A 28 -4.40 -7.03 -8.17
C VAL A 28 -3.46 -6.49 -7.10
N LEU A 29 -3.70 -5.26 -6.65
CA LEU A 29 -3.01 -4.67 -5.49
C LEU A 29 -3.90 -4.79 -4.25
N THR A 30 -3.42 -5.50 -3.24
CA THR A 30 -4.08 -5.62 -1.93
C THR A 30 -3.47 -4.62 -0.96
N LEU A 31 -4.30 -3.75 -0.39
CA LEU A 31 -3.92 -2.76 0.62
C LEU A 31 -4.57 -3.07 1.97
N ARG A 32 -3.87 -2.77 3.07
CA ARG A 32 -4.45 -2.85 4.43
C ARG A 32 -5.19 -1.55 4.78
N GLY A 33 -6.39 -1.67 5.32
CA GLY A 33 -7.24 -0.58 5.78
C GLY A 33 -6.97 -0.13 7.22
N ALA A 34 -5.80 -0.42 7.78
CA ALA A 34 -5.38 0.17 9.05
C ALA A 34 -3.92 0.62 9.07
N LEU A 35 -3.72 1.81 9.64
CA LEU A 35 -2.42 2.42 9.91
C LEU A 35 -2.41 2.90 11.37
N SER A 36 -1.28 2.67 12.05
CA SER A 36 -1.07 3.18 13.41
C SER A 36 -1.03 4.72 13.43
N LEU A 37 -1.41 5.33 14.56
CA LEU A 37 -1.30 6.78 14.75
C LEU A 37 0.13 7.31 14.51
N ALA A 38 1.14 6.54 14.91
CA ALA A 38 2.54 6.89 14.67
C ALA A 38 2.86 6.94 13.17
N THR A 39 2.39 5.96 12.40
CA THR A 39 2.58 5.93 10.93
C THR A 39 1.85 7.08 10.25
N ARG A 40 0.65 7.42 10.71
CA ARG A 40 -0.12 8.57 10.20
C ARG A 40 0.62 9.90 10.42
N ARG A 41 1.22 10.09 11.60
CA ARG A 41 2.03 11.28 11.92
C ARG A 41 3.28 11.37 11.04
N GLN A 42 4.01 10.27 10.90
CA GLN A 42 5.19 10.22 10.01
C GLN A 42 4.82 10.57 8.57
N TYR A 43 3.69 10.05 8.07
CA TYR A 43 3.22 10.40 6.75
C TYR A 43 2.94 11.91 6.60
N ALA A 44 2.30 12.54 7.59
CA ALA A 44 2.05 13.97 7.60
C ALA A 44 3.33 14.81 7.55
N GLU A 45 4.40 14.37 8.21
CA GLU A 45 5.73 14.99 8.13
C GLU A 45 6.35 14.84 6.74
N VAL A 46 6.27 13.64 6.14
CA VAL A 46 6.82 13.35 4.81
C VAL A 46 6.13 14.16 3.72
N ILE A 47 4.79 14.21 3.70
CA ILE A 47 4.03 14.98 2.71
C ILE A 47 4.08 16.50 2.98
N GLY A 48 4.31 16.89 4.24
CA GLY A 48 4.47 18.29 4.64
C GLY A 48 5.72 18.91 4.00
N GLY A 49 6.84 18.18 4.00
CA GLY A 49 8.06 18.49 3.26
C GLY A 49 8.63 19.90 3.44
N SER A 50 9.67 20.23 2.67
CA SER A 50 10.09 21.62 2.45
C SER A 50 9.44 22.15 1.18
N PRO A 51 8.93 23.40 1.14
CA PRO A 51 8.34 23.97 -0.07
C PRO A 51 9.31 24.03 -1.26
N LEU A 52 10.63 24.04 -1.02
CA LEU A 52 11.66 23.99 -2.06
C LEU A 52 11.89 22.59 -2.65
N SER A 53 11.22 21.56 -2.12
CA SER A 53 11.39 20.15 -2.52
C SER A 53 10.04 19.43 -2.60
N ALA A 54 8.98 20.15 -2.96
CA ALA A 54 7.61 19.65 -2.95
C ALA A 54 7.42 18.38 -3.82
N GLU A 55 8.01 18.34 -5.02
CA GLU A 55 7.92 17.16 -5.90
C GLU A 55 8.63 15.93 -5.32
N ASP A 56 9.81 16.12 -4.72
CA ASP A 56 10.58 15.06 -4.08
C ASP A 56 9.91 14.56 -2.79
N ALA A 57 9.35 15.49 -1.99
CA ALA A 57 8.53 15.16 -0.82
C ALA A 57 7.28 14.36 -1.22
N TRP A 58 6.65 14.74 -2.33
CA TRP A 58 5.49 14.05 -2.88
C TRP A 58 5.83 12.61 -3.32
N GLN A 59 6.92 12.42 -4.06
CA GLN A 59 7.37 11.07 -4.46
C GLN A 59 7.68 10.19 -3.24
N ARG A 60 8.36 10.75 -2.23
CA ARG A 60 8.64 10.04 -0.97
C ARG A 60 7.36 9.71 -0.20
N ALA A 61 6.37 10.58 -0.21
CA ALA A 61 5.09 10.36 0.44
C ALA A 61 4.33 9.17 -0.19
N VAL A 62 4.33 9.08 -1.53
CA VAL A 62 3.73 7.94 -2.24
C VAL A 62 4.48 6.65 -1.94
N GLU A 63 5.82 6.64 -2.00
CA GLU A 63 6.62 5.47 -1.64
C GLU A 63 6.36 5.02 -0.19
N PHE A 64 6.30 5.97 0.74
CA PHE A 64 6.02 5.70 2.14
C PHE A 64 4.64 5.05 2.31
N LEU A 65 3.60 5.60 1.68
CA LEU A 65 2.26 5.01 1.74
C LEU A 65 2.23 3.61 1.15
N PHE A 66 2.82 3.43 -0.03
CA PHE A 66 2.88 2.12 -0.67
C PHE A 66 3.59 1.10 0.23
N GLU A 67 4.72 1.46 0.83
CA GLU A 67 5.45 0.58 1.75
C GLU A 67 4.63 0.20 2.99
N ARG A 68 3.78 1.12 3.49
CA ARG A 68 2.99 0.87 4.71
C ARG A 68 1.67 0.14 4.44
N LEU A 69 1.07 0.36 3.27
CA LEU A 69 -0.27 -0.11 2.94
C LEU A 69 -0.25 -1.40 2.12
N ALA A 70 0.66 -1.54 1.16
CA ALA A 70 0.68 -2.69 0.26
C ALA A 70 1.06 -3.97 1.02
N VAL A 71 0.21 -4.98 0.94
CA VAL A 71 0.44 -6.30 1.57
C VAL A 71 0.63 -7.41 0.54
N ARG A 72 0.10 -7.22 -0.67
CA ARG A 72 0.26 -8.14 -1.80
C ARG A 72 0.06 -7.40 -3.10
N TRP A 73 0.83 -7.77 -4.12
CA TRP A 73 0.58 -7.37 -5.50
C TRP A 73 0.70 -8.60 -6.40
N THR A 74 -0.41 -9.02 -7.00
CA THR A 74 -0.45 -10.11 -7.97
C THR A 74 -0.33 -9.54 -9.36
N ILE A 75 0.71 -9.94 -10.09
CA ILE A 75 0.96 -9.49 -11.46
C ILE A 75 1.03 -10.72 -12.35
N HIS A 76 0.18 -10.79 -13.39
CA HIS A 76 0.05 -11.98 -14.26
C HIS A 76 0.01 -13.30 -13.45
N ASP A 77 -0.89 -13.38 -12.46
CA ASP A 77 -1.05 -14.52 -11.54
C ASP A 77 0.15 -14.85 -10.62
N VAL A 78 1.19 -14.01 -10.59
CA VAL A 78 2.34 -14.16 -9.70
C VAL A 78 2.22 -13.22 -8.49
N PRO A 79 1.99 -13.74 -7.27
CA PRO A 79 1.86 -12.90 -6.08
C PRO A 79 3.23 -12.46 -5.54
N ILE A 80 3.35 -11.17 -5.26
CA ILE A 80 4.47 -10.56 -4.53
C ILE A 80 3.96 -10.13 -3.15
N GLU A 81 4.54 -10.67 -2.08
CA GLU A 81 4.08 -10.41 -0.70
C GLU A 81 5.18 -9.84 0.20
N LYS A 82 6.45 -10.04 -0.16
CA LYS A 82 7.54 -9.50 0.66
C LYS A 82 7.66 -7.99 0.44
N GLN A 83 7.66 -7.24 1.53
CA GLN A 83 7.66 -5.76 1.48
C GLN A 83 8.78 -5.17 0.62
N LYS A 84 9.99 -5.72 0.74
CA LYS A 84 11.15 -5.27 -0.06
C LYS A 84 10.93 -5.50 -1.55
N GLU A 85 10.34 -6.65 -1.91
CA GLU A 85 10.06 -7.01 -3.30
C GLU A 85 8.91 -6.15 -3.86
N LEU A 86 7.88 -5.88 -3.05
CA LEU A 86 6.81 -4.94 -3.38
C LEU A 86 7.37 -3.55 -3.71
N LEU A 87 8.19 -2.99 -2.82
CA LEU A 87 8.77 -1.65 -3.02
C LEU A 87 9.71 -1.62 -4.22
N GLN A 88 10.53 -2.66 -4.41
CA GLN A 88 11.37 -2.78 -5.60
C GLN A 88 10.52 -2.82 -6.87
N ARG A 89 9.46 -3.62 -6.91
CA ARG A 89 8.56 -3.71 -8.05
C ARG A 89 7.92 -2.37 -8.36
N TYR A 90 7.42 -1.66 -7.33
CA TYR A 90 6.89 -0.29 -7.49
C TYR A 90 7.91 0.66 -8.12
N ARG A 91 9.18 0.60 -7.68
CA ARG A 91 10.26 1.43 -8.23
C ARG A 91 10.62 1.07 -9.67
N PHE A 92 10.43 -0.17 -10.09
CA PHE A 92 10.63 -0.59 -11.49
C PHE A 92 9.38 -0.45 -12.35
N SER A 93 8.24 -0.07 -11.76
CA SER A 93 6.98 0.10 -12.48
C SER A 93 7.05 1.17 -13.55
N SER A 94 6.28 0.96 -14.62
CA SER A 94 6.08 1.95 -15.69
C SER A 94 5.36 3.21 -15.17
N GLN A 95 5.32 4.26 -16.00
CA GLN A 95 4.63 5.50 -15.63
C GLN A 95 3.12 5.27 -15.44
N ASP A 96 2.48 4.50 -16.32
CA ASP A 96 1.06 4.14 -16.22
C ASP A 96 0.76 3.32 -14.97
N GLU A 97 1.60 2.34 -14.64
CA GLU A 97 1.45 1.55 -13.41
C GLU A 97 1.59 2.43 -12.17
N ARG A 98 2.58 3.34 -12.13
CA ARG A 98 2.72 4.29 -11.01
C ARG A 98 1.53 5.24 -10.91
N HIS A 99 0.98 5.64 -12.05
CA HIS A 99 -0.23 6.47 -12.10
C HIS A 99 -1.42 5.73 -11.46
N TRP A 100 -1.66 4.50 -11.89
CA TRP A 100 -2.72 3.65 -11.34
C TRP A 100 -2.55 3.37 -9.84
N ILE A 101 -1.32 3.08 -9.39
CA ILE A 101 -1.03 2.87 -7.96
C ILE A 101 -1.32 4.13 -7.16
N ARG A 102 -0.94 5.31 -7.68
CA ARG A 102 -1.27 6.57 -7.02
C ARG A 102 -2.78 6.77 -6.88
N ASP A 103 -3.54 6.61 -7.96
CA ASP A 103 -5.00 6.78 -7.89
C ASP A 103 -5.63 5.78 -6.93
N THR A 104 -5.16 4.53 -6.94
CA THR A 104 -5.56 3.51 -5.97
C THR A 104 -5.27 3.92 -4.52
N LEU A 105 -4.08 4.46 -4.26
CA LEU A 105 -3.73 4.96 -2.92
C LEU A 105 -4.62 6.13 -2.50
N ARG A 106 -4.96 7.05 -3.41
CA ARG A 106 -5.87 8.17 -3.13
C ARG A 106 -7.27 7.68 -2.79
N GLU A 107 -7.81 6.75 -3.59
CA GLU A 107 -9.11 6.12 -3.35
C GLU A 107 -9.14 5.42 -1.99
N HIS A 108 -8.12 4.61 -1.70
CA HIS A 108 -8.01 3.88 -0.44
C HIS A 108 -7.90 4.81 0.77
N LEU A 109 -7.15 5.91 0.64
CA LEU A 109 -7.06 6.93 1.70
C LEU A 109 -8.39 7.63 1.93
N ALA A 110 -9.12 7.99 0.87
CA ALA A 110 -10.42 8.65 1.00
C ALA A 110 -11.44 7.75 1.72
N GLU A 111 -11.41 6.44 1.47
CA GLU A 111 -12.33 5.48 2.07
C GLU A 111 -11.96 5.12 3.53
N HIS A 112 -10.69 4.84 3.80
CA HIS A 112 -10.26 4.27 5.08
C HIS A 112 -9.58 5.27 6.03
N PHE A 113 -9.09 6.39 5.51
CA PHE A 113 -8.25 7.35 6.23
C PHE A 113 -8.59 8.80 5.87
N PRO A 114 -9.85 9.26 6.05
CA PRO A 114 -10.30 10.58 5.60
C PRO A 114 -9.53 11.75 6.24
N ASP A 115 -8.87 11.52 7.38
CA ASP A 115 -8.04 12.51 8.07
C ASP A 115 -6.65 12.70 7.42
N LEU A 116 -6.23 11.81 6.52
CA LEU A 116 -4.95 11.89 5.84
C LEU A 116 -5.06 12.70 4.56
N ARG A 117 -4.09 13.61 4.36
CA ARG A 117 -3.94 14.33 3.10
C ARG A 117 -3.61 13.32 1.99
N ALA A 118 -4.36 13.31 0.90
CA ALA A 118 -4.03 12.49 -0.26
C ALA A 118 -2.76 13.03 -0.95
N PRO A 119 -1.87 12.15 -1.46
CA PRO A 119 -0.70 12.57 -2.24
C PRO A 119 -1.14 13.12 -3.60
#